data_AF-A0A531KU00-F1
#
_entry.id   AF-A0A531KU00-F1
#
_cell.length_a   1.000
_cell.length_b   1.000
_cell.length_c   1.000
_cell.angle_alpha   90.00
_cell.angle_beta   90.00
_cell.angle_gamma   90.00
#
_symmetry.space_group_name_H-M   'P 1'
#
loop_
_entity.id
_entity.type
_entity.pdbx_description
1 polymer ?
#
loop_
_entity_poly.entity_id
_entity_poly.type
_entity_poly.pdbx_seq_one_letter_code
_entity_poly.pdbx_strand_id
1 'polypeptide(L)'
;MMRSVPAASTSRHLDLRPVLATAPLKPGFDRDALSRYGDPSWDLGPAVFRENVRRCHVTVHFGAVEDVSVREALRELLYARLNIDLPGHRKILSPGSVRQVFNRARRFFEFVRDELGVVDLRRVDQPLLDRYARHLKADRARRPVIVTHLL
;
A
#
# COMPACT_ATOMS: atom_id res chain seq x y z
N MET A 1 14.07 24.74 25.83
CA MET A 1 14.27 23.28 25.74
C MET A 1 13.07 22.66 25.03
N MET A 2 13.18 22.35 23.73
CA MET A 2 12.13 21.61 23.00
C MET A 2 12.28 20.12 23.30
N ARG A 3 11.30 19.55 24.00
CA ARG A 3 11.21 18.12 24.31
C ARG A 3 10.99 17.37 22.99
N SER A 4 12.00 16.66 22.52
CA SER A 4 11.86 15.69 21.44
C SER A 4 11.00 14.54 21.95
N VAL A 5 9.77 14.41 21.45
CA VAL A 5 8.93 13.23 21.70
C VAL A 5 9.55 12.08 20.87
N PRO A 6 9.87 10.92 21.47
CA PRO A 6 10.62 9.89 20.77
C PRO A 6 9.76 9.30 19.64
N ALA A 7 10.38 9.05 18.48
CA ALA A 7 9.75 8.43 17.31
C ALA A 7 9.00 7.12 17.64
N ALA A 8 9.43 6.40 18.70
CA ALA A 8 8.75 5.21 19.20
C ALA A 8 7.33 5.47 19.73
N SER A 9 7.07 6.61 20.36
CA SER A 9 5.73 6.97 20.85
C SER A 9 4.78 7.33 19.71
N THR A 10 5.30 8.03 18.70
CA THR A 10 4.55 8.36 17.47
C THR A 10 4.24 7.11 16.66
N SER A 11 5.19 6.17 16.56
CA SER A 11 5.00 4.86 15.92
C SER A 11 3.89 4.06 16.61
N ARG A 12 3.94 3.94 17.95
CA ARG A 12 2.90 3.22 18.71
C ARG A 12 1.51 3.85 18.56
N HIS A 13 1.43 5.17 18.44
CA HIS A 13 0.16 5.84 18.22
C HIS A 13 -0.34 5.68 16.77
N LEU A 14 0.55 5.53 15.79
CA LEU A 14 0.18 5.18 14.42
C LEU A 14 -0.38 3.75 14.37
N ASP A 15 0.26 2.80 15.06
CA ASP A 15 -0.12 1.39 15.07
C ASP A 15 -1.57 1.15 15.47
N LEU A 16 -2.13 1.99 16.34
CA LEU A 16 -3.50 1.89 16.83
C LEU A 16 -4.54 2.57 15.94
N ARG A 17 -4.13 3.28 14.88
CA ARG A 17 -5.07 4.00 14.01
C ARG A 17 -5.87 3.01 13.17
N PRO A 18 -7.20 3.19 13.02
CA PRO A 18 -7.99 2.37 12.11
C PRO A 18 -7.55 2.62 10.66
N VAL A 19 -7.45 1.55 9.88
CA VAL A 19 -6.96 1.59 8.48
C VAL A 19 -7.93 2.34 7.56
N LEU A 20 -9.22 2.29 7.86
CA LEU A 20 -10.29 2.98 7.14
C LEU A 20 -10.78 4.22 7.94
N ALA A 21 -9.84 5.04 8.42
CA ALA A 21 -10.13 6.17 9.29
C ALA A 21 -11.10 7.19 8.67
N THR A 22 -10.94 7.49 7.37
CA THR A 22 -11.77 8.50 6.67
C THR A 22 -12.76 7.88 5.67
N ALA A 23 -12.69 6.57 5.43
CA ALA A 23 -13.53 5.92 4.44
C ALA A 23 -14.99 5.79 4.90
N PRO A 24 -15.97 5.91 3.99
CA PRO A 24 -17.35 5.55 4.28
C PRO A 24 -17.46 4.04 4.52
N LEU A 25 -18.24 3.65 5.53
CA LEU A 25 -18.46 2.25 5.92
C LEU A 25 -19.88 1.81 5.60
N LYS A 26 -20.07 0.51 5.38
CA LYS A 26 -21.39 -0.11 5.36
C LYS A 26 -22.12 0.09 6.70
N PRO A 27 -23.46 0.14 6.71
CA PRO A 27 -24.23 0.12 7.94
C PRO A 27 -23.85 -1.09 8.83
N GLY A 28 -23.80 -0.88 10.15
CA GLY A 28 -23.53 -1.93 11.14
C GLY A 28 -22.04 -2.20 11.42
N PHE A 29 -21.11 -1.52 10.75
CA PHE A 29 -19.68 -1.60 11.08
C PHE A 29 -19.26 -0.50 12.05
N ASP A 30 -18.61 -0.90 13.14
CA ASP A 30 -17.98 0.00 14.10
C ASP A 30 -16.54 0.31 13.69
N ARG A 31 -16.14 1.59 13.78
CA ARG A 31 -14.76 2.03 13.52
C ARG A 31 -13.77 1.43 14.51
N ASP A 32 -14.20 1.18 15.75
CA ASP A 32 -13.34 0.59 16.78
C ASP A 32 -13.09 -0.90 16.54
N ALA A 33 -13.87 -1.56 15.68
CA ALA A 33 -13.68 -2.96 15.30
C ALA A 33 -12.84 -3.16 14.01
N LEU A 34 -12.38 -2.07 13.37
CA LEU A 34 -11.62 -2.14 12.11
C LEU A 34 -10.19 -2.67 12.31
N SER A 35 -9.57 -3.19 11.25
CA SER A 35 -8.13 -3.42 11.27
C SER A 35 -7.36 -2.13 11.59
N ARG A 36 -6.29 -2.29 12.37
CA ARG A 36 -5.38 -1.22 12.78
C ARG A 36 -4.14 -1.18 11.91
N TYR A 37 -3.50 -0.02 11.83
CA TYR A 37 -2.31 0.19 11.01
C TYR A 37 -1.23 -0.87 11.28
N GLY A 38 -0.95 -1.15 12.55
CA GLY A 38 0.07 -2.11 12.97
C GLY A 38 -0.27 -3.58 12.72
N ASP A 39 -1.53 -3.89 12.38
CA ASP A 39 -1.97 -5.28 12.22
C ASP A 39 -1.20 -6.00 11.09
N PRO A 40 -0.99 -7.32 11.22
CA PRO A 40 -0.31 -8.12 10.19
C PRO A 40 -1.15 -8.26 8.92
N SER A 41 -2.44 -7.97 8.98
CA SER A 41 -3.37 -8.00 7.86
C SER A 41 -4.48 -6.99 8.05
N TRP A 42 -4.95 -6.39 6.95
CA TRP A 42 -6.04 -5.42 6.97
C TRP A 42 -7.24 -5.96 6.22
N ASP A 43 -8.40 -5.97 6.87
CA ASP A 43 -9.69 -6.21 6.23
C ASP A 43 -10.34 -4.88 5.83
N LEU A 44 -10.53 -4.68 4.53
CA LEU A 44 -11.17 -3.51 3.96
C LEU A 44 -12.63 -3.76 3.54
N GLY A 45 -13.14 -4.98 3.75
CA GLY A 45 -14.54 -5.34 3.51
C GLY A 45 -15.59 -4.35 4.07
N PRO A 46 -15.38 -3.75 5.26
CA PRO A 46 -16.29 -2.74 5.81
C PRO A 46 -16.57 -1.54 4.90
N ALA A 47 -15.62 -1.16 4.04
CA ALA A 47 -15.76 -0.04 3.10
C ALA A 47 -16.10 -0.46 1.65
N VAL A 48 -16.39 -1.75 1.41
CA VAL A 48 -16.62 -2.28 0.04
C VAL A 48 -18.10 -2.56 -0.17
N PHE A 49 -18.86 -1.57 -0.63
CA PHE A 49 -20.32 -1.64 -0.78
C PHE A 49 -20.83 -2.68 -1.79
N ARG A 50 -19.97 -3.21 -2.66
CA ARG A 50 -20.33 -4.25 -3.62
C ARG A 50 -20.39 -5.62 -2.92
N GLU A 51 -21.54 -6.29 -3.02
CA GLU A 51 -21.79 -7.57 -2.32
C GLU A 51 -20.97 -8.75 -2.87
N ASN A 52 -20.63 -8.74 -4.17
CA ASN A 52 -19.96 -9.87 -4.84
C ASN A 52 -18.42 -9.81 -4.85
N VAL A 53 -17.79 -8.98 -4.01
CA VAL A 53 -16.32 -8.88 -4.00
C VAL A 53 -15.72 -10.01 -3.15
N ARG A 54 -14.87 -10.83 -3.77
CA ARG A 54 -14.14 -11.89 -3.06
C ARG A 54 -13.30 -11.29 -1.93
N ARG A 55 -13.28 -11.94 -0.75
CA ARG A 55 -12.49 -11.52 0.42
C ARG A 55 -11.02 -11.25 0.07
N CYS A 56 -10.41 -12.09 -0.77
CA CYS A 56 -9.03 -11.93 -1.20
C CYS A 56 -8.74 -10.66 -2.03
N HIS A 57 -9.75 -9.93 -2.49
CA HIS A 57 -9.60 -8.64 -3.17
C HIS A 57 -9.67 -7.45 -2.21
N VAL A 58 -10.14 -7.66 -0.98
CA VAL A 58 -10.39 -6.61 0.02
C VAL A 58 -9.60 -6.82 1.30
N THR A 59 -8.77 -7.87 1.36
CA THR A 59 -7.83 -8.10 2.44
C THR A 59 -6.40 -7.89 1.96
N VAL A 60 -5.58 -7.22 2.76
CA VAL A 60 -4.15 -7.04 2.54
C VAL A 60 -3.39 -7.84 3.59
N HIS A 61 -2.45 -8.68 3.16
CA HIS A 61 -1.61 -9.48 4.06
C HIS A 61 -0.16 -9.02 3.93
N PHE A 62 0.42 -8.51 5.01
CA PHE A 62 1.81 -8.03 5.03
C PHE A 62 2.82 -9.13 5.35
N GLY A 63 2.38 -10.23 5.96
CA GLY A 63 3.25 -11.36 6.33
C GLY A 63 3.94 -12.04 5.16
N ALA A 64 3.41 -11.92 3.94
CA ALA A 64 4.02 -12.46 2.72
C ALA A 64 5.13 -11.56 2.11
N VAL A 65 5.46 -10.46 2.77
CA VAL A 65 6.54 -9.53 2.37
C VAL A 65 7.68 -9.70 3.36
N GLU A 66 8.75 -10.37 2.94
CA GLU A 66 9.87 -10.75 3.81
C GLU A 66 10.66 -9.54 4.32
N ASP A 67 10.99 -8.62 3.40
CA ASP A 67 11.79 -7.44 3.68
C ASP A 67 11.00 -6.41 4.49
N VAL A 68 11.54 -6.02 5.64
CA VAL A 68 10.90 -5.07 6.56
C VAL A 68 10.74 -3.69 5.92
N SER A 69 11.73 -3.20 5.17
CA SER A 69 11.67 -1.88 4.54
C SER A 69 10.60 -1.83 3.45
N VAL A 70 10.45 -2.90 2.67
CA VAL A 70 9.35 -3.05 1.69
C VAL A 70 8.00 -3.11 2.38
N ARG A 71 7.91 -3.88 3.48
CA ARG A 71 6.66 -4.05 4.24
C ARG A 71 6.16 -2.73 4.82
N GLU A 72 7.02 -1.97 5.47
CA GLU A 72 6.65 -0.67 6.04
C GLU A 72 6.32 0.35 4.96
N ALA A 73 7.09 0.42 3.87
CA ALA A 73 6.78 1.31 2.75
C ALA A 73 5.41 0.99 2.10
N LEU A 74 5.06 -0.30 1.97
CA LEU A 74 3.73 -0.72 1.52
C LEU A 74 2.64 -0.25 2.47
N ARG A 75 2.86 -0.43 3.78
CA ARG A 75 1.90 -0.06 4.82
C ARG A 75 1.64 1.45 4.79
N GLU A 76 2.70 2.26 4.78
CA GLU A 76 2.61 3.72 4.69
C GLU A 76 1.89 4.17 3.41
N LEU A 77 2.30 3.65 2.25
CA LEU A 77 1.69 4.00 0.98
C LEU A 77 0.19 3.69 0.97
N LEU A 78 -0.19 2.48 1.37
CA LEU A 78 -1.59 2.07 1.35
C LEU A 78 -2.43 2.86 2.35
N TYR A 79 -1.93 3.08 3.57
CA TYR A 79 -2.63 3.89 4.56
C TYR A 79 -2.88 5.31 4.05
N ALA A 80 -1.85 5.96 3.49
CA ALA A 80 -1.98 7.28 2.91
C ALA A 80 -2.99 7.28 1.76
N ARG A 81 -2.91 6.31 0.84
CA ARG A 81 -3.82 6.22 -0.29
C ARG A 81 -5.27 5.92 0.11
N LEU A 82 -5.52 5.20 1.20
CA LEU A 82 -6.86 4.89 1.70
C LEU A 82 -7.49 6.05 2.48
N ASN A 83 -6.70 6.98 3.03
CA ASN A 83 -7.22 7.98 3.95
C ASN A 83 -7.03 9.43 3.51
N ILE A 84 -6.08 9.70 2.62
CA ILE A 84 -5.69 11.05 2.21
C ILE A 84 -6.09 11.24 0.75
N ASP A 85 -6.95 12.24 0.52
CA ASP A 85 -7.18 12.76 -0.82
C ASP A 85 -6.03 13.71 -1.19
N LEU A 86 -5.48 13.56 -2.40
CA LEU A 86 -4.47 14.45 -2.95
C LEU A 86 -5.13 15.27 -4.07
N PRO A 87 -5.64 16.48 -3.77
CA PRO A 87 -6.35 17.30 -4.73
C PRO A 87 -5.55 17.51 -6.01
N GLY A 88 -6.17 17.29 -7.17
CA GLY A 88 -5.51 17.46 -8.47
C GLY A 88 -4.49 16.37 -8.83
N HIS A 89 -4.26 15.37 -7.97
CA HIS A 89 -3.32 14.28 -8.24
C HIS A 89 -4.02 12.93 -8.26
N ARG A 90 -4.58 12.50 -7.12
CA ARG A 90 -5.21 11.18 -7.01
C ARG A 90 -6.28 11.19 -5.93
N LYS A 91 -7.46 10.72 -6.31
CA LYS A 91 -8.53 10.37 -5.37
C LYS A 91 -8.07 9.28 -4.40
N ILE A 92 -8.73 9.24 -3.24
CA ILE A 92 -8.65 8.13 -2.29
C ILE A 92 -8.80 6.80 -3.02
N LEU A 93 -7.93 5.87 -2.70
CA LEU A 93 -7.91 4.51 -3.24
C LEU A 93 -9.20 3.80 -2.87
N SER A 94 -9.93 3.33 -3.87
CA SER A 94 -11.04 2.41 -3.64
C SER A 94 -10.52 1.13 -2.97
N PRO A 95 -11.10 0.70 -1.84
CA PRO A 95 -10.76 -0.56 -1.19
C PRO A 95 -10.75 -1.77 -2.14
N GLY A 96 -11.65 -1.80 -3.13
CA GLY A 96 -11.71 -2.89 -4.12
C GLY A 96 -10.52 -2.96 -5.07
N SER A 97 -9.72 -1.90 -5.18
CA SER A 97 -8.51 -1.83 -6.00
C SER A 97 -7.22 -2.05 -5.20
N VAL A 98 -7.32 -2.29 -3.89
CA VAL A 98 -6.14 -2.34 -3.00
C VAL A 98 -5.13 -3.39 -3.43
N ARG A 99 -5.60 -4.58 -3.85
CA ARG A 99 -4.73 -5.68 -4.27
C ARG A 99 -3.89 -5.32 -5.49
N GLN A 100 -4.46 -4.62 -6.45
CA GLN A 100 -3.73 -4.18 -7.65
C GLN A 100 -2.64 -3.17 -7.28
N VAL A 101 -2.97 -2.21 -6.40
CA VAL A 101 -2.01 -1.21 -5.92
C VAL A 101 -0.91 -1.87 -5.09
N PHE A 102 -1.26 -2.77 -4.17
CA PHE A 102 -0.31 -3.54 -3.36
C PHE A 102 0.69 -4.28 -4.25
N ASN A 103 0.22 -5.07 -5.23
CA ASN A 103 1.11 -5.84 -6.09
C ASN A 103 2.04 -4.96 -6.93
N ARG A 104 1.53 -3.83 -7.45
CA ARG A 104 2.32 -2.89 -8.25
C ARG A 104 3.37 -2.17 -7.38
N ALA A 105 2.97 -1.71 -6.21
CA ALA A 105 3.86 -1.04 -5.26
C ALA A 105 4.91 -1.99 -4.72
N ARG A 106 4.53 -3.22 -4.38
CA ARG A 106 5.44 -4.27 -3.88
C ARG A 106 6.57 -4.51 -4.86
N ARG A 107 6.24 -4.75 -6.14
CA ARG A 107 7.23 -4.95 -7.20
C ARG A 107 8.19 -3.77 -7.32
N PHE A 108 7.67 -2.55 -7.23
CA PHE A 108 8.51 -1.35 -7.30
C PHE A 108 9.43 -1.22 -6.09
N PHE A 109 8.93 -1.43 -4.87
CA PHE A 109 9.73 -1.33 -3.66
C PHE A 109 10.75 -2.46 -3.54
N GLU A 110 10.42 -3.68 -3.96
CA GLU A 110 11.39 -4.77 -4.10
C GLU A 110 12.52 -4.36 -5.06
N PHE A 111 12.18 -3.78 -6.23
CA PHE A 111 13.17 -3.25 -7.16
C PHE A 111 14.04 -2.13 -6.55
N VAL A 112 13.44 -1.15 -5.87
CA VAL A 112 14.17 -0.06 -5.21
C VAL A 112 15.10 -0.63 -4.14
N ARG A 113 14.62 -1.59 -3.34
CA ARG A 113 15.42 -2.29 -2.33
C ARG A 113 16.59 -3.03 -2.98
N ASP A 114 16.36 -3.74 -4.08
CA ASP A 114 17.41 -4.46 -4.80
C ASP A 114 18.49 -3.51 -5.37
N GLU A 115 18.10 -2.33 -5.83
CA GLU A 115 19.03 -1.32 -6.38
C GLU A 115 19.75 -0.48 -5.33
N LEU A 116 19.11 -0.19 -4.19
CA LEU A 116 19.60 0.76 -3.19
C LEU A 116 19.97 0.14 -1.83
N GLY A 117 19.70 -1.15 -1.65
CA GLY A 117 19.83 -1.91 -0.40
C GLY A 117 18.69 -1.70 0.61
N VAL A 118 17.90 -0.64 0.45
CA VAL A 118 16.79 -0.26 1.33
C VAL A 118 15.75 0.51 0.52
N VAL A 119 14.48 0.47 0.95
CA VAL A 119 13.46 1.37 0.40
C VAL A 119 13.64 2.78 0.99
N ASP A 120 14.25 3.67 0.21
CA ASP A 120 14.30 5.12 0.51
C ASP A 120 13.80 5.92 -0.69
N LEU A 121 12.57 6.43 -0.59
CA LEU A 121 11.93 7.19 -1.67
C LEU A 121 12.61 8.51 -1.98
N ARG A 122 13.42 9.06 -1.07
CA ARG A 122 14.18 10.30 -1.32
C ARG A 122 15.34 10.10 -2.28
N ARG A 123 15.80 8.85 -2.41
CA ARG A 123 16.86 8.43 -3.33
C ARG A 123 16.31 7.96 -4.68
N VAL A 124 14.99 7.98 -4.86
CA VAL A 124 14.36 7.66 -6.14
C VAL A 124 14.49 8.87 -7.06
N ASP A 125 15.35 8.75 -8.05
CA ASP A 125 15.61 9.74 -9.09
C ASP A 125 15.16 9.24 -10.47
N GLN A 126 15.24 10.12 -11.48
CA GLN A 126 14.88 9.77 -12.85
C GLN A 126 15.71 8.57 -13.39
N PRO A 127 17.05 8.51 -13.20
CA PRO A 127 17.83 7.34 -13.59
C PRO A 127 17.34 6.00 -13.02
N LEU A 128 16.93 5.97 -11.75
CA LEU A 128 16.39 4.76 -11.13
C LEU A 128 15.02 4.39 -11.73
N LEU A 129 14.17 5.38 -12.01
CA LEU A 129 12.89 5.17 -12.69
C LEU A 129 13.08 4.62 -14.11
N ASP A 130 14.09 5.10 -14.84
CA ASP A 130 14.43 4.60 -16.18
C ASP A 130 14.94 3.15 -16.13
N ARG A 131 15.71 2.79 -15.08
CA ARG A 131 16.09 1.39 -14.82
C ARG A 131 14.87 0.53 -14.51
N TYR A 132 13.95 1.01 -13.68
CA TYR A 132 12.71 0.29 -13.40
C TYR A 132 11.86 0.07 -14.66
N ALA A 133 11.74 1.08 -15.52
CA ALA A 133 11.03 0.97 -16.79
C ALA A 133 11.65 -0.11 -17.70
N ARG A 134 12.99 -0.17 -17.76
CA ARG A 134 13.71 -1.24 -18.48
C ARG A 134 13.49 -2.62 -17.83
N HIS A 135 13.55 -2.70 -16.50
CA HIS A 135 13.27 -3.91 -15.75
C HIS A 135 11.87 -4.47 -16.06
N LEU A 136 10.85 -3.62 -16.09
CA LEU A 136 9.48 -4.03 -16.46
C LEU A 136 9.37 -4.54 -17.90
N LYS A 137 10.11 -3.94 -18.84
CA LYS A 137 10.15 -4.41 -20.24
C LYS A 137 10.83 -5.79 -20.34
N ALA A 138 11.91 -6.00 -19.61
CA ALA A 138 12.61 -7.29 -19.56
C ALA A 138 11.77 -8.39 -18.90
N ASP A 139 11.04 -8.09 -17.81
CA ASP A 139 10.12 -9.03 -17.16
C ASP A 139 8.93 -9.39 -18.06
N ARG A 140 8.37 -8.41 -18.80
CA ARG A 140 7.33 -8.68 -19.81
C ARG A 140 7.83 -9.57 -20.95
N ALA A 141 9.07 -9.39 -21.39
CA ALA A 141 9.67 -10.26 -22.40
C ALA A 141 9.90 -11.70 -21.90
N ARG A 142 10.00 -11.91 -20.57
CA ARG A 142 10.16 -13.23 -19.94
C ARG A 142 8.84 -13.96 -19.64
N ARG A 143 7.69 -13.29 -19.74
CA ARG A 143 6.36 -13.90 -19.59
C ARG A 143 5.64 -13.93 -20.95
N PRO A 144 5.69 -15.03 -21.71
CA PRO A 144 4.78 -15.20 -22.83
C PRO A 144 3.41 -15.58 -22.27
N VAL A 145 2.62 -14.58 -21.86
CA VAL A 145 1.16 -14.74 -21.70
C VAL A 145 0.47 -13.54 -22.33
N ILE A 146 -0.43 -13.91 -23.22
CA ILE A 146 -1.24 -13.14 -24.18
C ILE A 146 -2.19 -12.16 -23.46
N VAL A 147 -2.53 -11.11 -24.21
CA VAL A 147 -3.73 -10.26 -24.16
C VAL A 147 -3.56 -8.89 -23.48
N THR A 148 -3.40 -7.88 -24.35
CA THR A 148 -4.26 -6.71 -24.51
C THR A 148 -4.97 -6.20 -23.24
N HIS A 149 -4.55 -5.01 -22.77
CA HIS A 149 -5.40 -3.83 -22.66
C HIS A 149 -4.57 -2.66 -22.12
N LEU A 150 -4.16 -1.80 -23.05
CA LEU A 150 -3.82 -0.40 -22.80
C LEU A 150 -4.93 0.41 -23.44
N LEU A 151 -5.99 0.67 -22.67
CA LEU A 151 -6.83 1.87 -22.75
C LEU A 151 -7.34 2.15 -21.34
#